data_AF-A0A527ZDB5-F1
#
_entry.id   AF-A0A527ZDB5-F1
#
_cell.length_a   1.000
_cell.length_b   1.000
_cell.length_c   1.000
_cell.angle_alpha   90.00
_cell.angle_beta   90.00
_cell.angle_gamma   90.00
#
_symmetry.space_group_name_H-M   'P 1'
#
loop_
_entity.id
_entity.type
_entity.pdbx_description
1 polymer ?
#
loop_
_entity_poly.entity_id
_entity_poly.type
_entity_poly.pdbx_seq_one_letter_code
_entity_poly.pdbx_strand_id
1 'polypeptide(L)'
;PKTLLLTGSRDMLTPDNLIFAQKARAAGVEIEVVHEQGMFHVWPLIDMPEARRARDSIVAFLTSETETYHAKAGELALQRTDRGVTAHNLATPLRS
;
A
#
# COMPACT_ATOMS: atom_id res chain seq x y z
N PRO A 1 -6.04 -4.74 1.22
CA PRO A 1 -5.02 -3.65 1.13
C PRO A 1 -4.01 -4.02 0.04
N LYS A 2 -3.29 -3.06 -0.53
CA LYS A 2 -2.12 -3.39 -1.35
C LYS A 2 -1.17 -4.25 -0.52
N THR A 3 -0.57 -5.28 -1.11
CA THR A 3 0.20 -6.30 -0.38
C THR A 3 1.49 -6.64 -1.10
N LEU A 4 2.59 -6.70 -0.35
CA LEU A 4 3.85 -7.31 -0.78
C LEU A 4 4.01 -8.65 -0.05
N LEU A 5 4.21 -9.73 -0.80
CA LEU A 5 4.41 -11.08 -0.26
C LEU A 5 5.81 -11.59 -0.64
N LEU A 6 6.59 -12.01 0.35
CA LEU A 6 7.91 -12.61 0.13
C LEU A 6 7.87 -14.10 0.51
N THR A 7 8.36 -14.97 -0.37
CA THR A 7 8.40 -16.41 -0.14
C THR A 7 9.65 -17.03 -0.75
N GLY A 8 10.19 -18.09 -0.14
CA GLY A 8 11.41 -18.75 -0.60
C GLY A 8 11.15 -20.14 -1.16
N SER A 9 11.83 -20.56 -2.22
CA SER A 9 11.52 -21.86 -2.86
C SER A 9 11.83 -23.10 -2.00
N ARG A 10 12.53 -22.94 -0.86
CA ARG A 10 12.77 -23.97 0.17
C ARG A 10 12.00 -23.71 1.48
N ASP A 11 11.06 -22.78 1.49
CA ASP A 11 10.12 -22.57 2.61
C ASP A 11 8.93 -23.52 2.46
N MET A 12 8.60 -24.26 3.52
CA MET A 12 7.45 -25.18 3.56
C MET A 12 6.11 -24.46 3.35
N LEU A 13 6.04 -23.16 3.65
CA LEU A 13 4.82 -22.36 3.49
C LEU A 13 4.66 -21.80 2.06
N THR A 14 5.64 -21.98 1.17
CA THR A 14 5.59 -21.43 -0.19
C THR A 14 4.36 -21.87 -1.00
N PRO A 15 3.94 -23.16 -1.00
CA PRO A 15 2.73 -23.55 -1.71
C PRO A 15 1.49 -22.76 -1.25
N ASP A 16 1.31 -22.58 0.05
CA ASP A 16 0.18 -21.85 0.63
C ASP A 16 0.28 -20.34 0.32
N ASN A 17 1.49 -19.77 0.39
CA ASN A 17 1.74 -18.37 0.02
C ASN A 17 1.37 -18.10 -1.44
N LEU A 18 1.69 -19.01 -2.36
CA LEU A 18 1.35 -18.87 -3.78
C LEU A 18 -0.15 -19.00 -4.02
N ILE A 19 -0.84 -19.91 -3.32
CA ILE A 19 -2.30 -20.04 -3.37
C ILE A 19 -2.96 -18.78 -2.80
N PHE A 20 -2.46 -18.24 -1.69
CA PHE A 20 -2.92 -16.98 -1.13
C PHE A 20 -2.80 -15.84 -2.14
N ALA A 21 -1.65 -15.71 -2.82
CA ALA A 21 -1.45 -14.68 -3.82
C ALA A 21 -2.44 -14.79 -5.00
N GLN A 22 -2.71 -16.01 -5.47
CA GLN A 22 -3.70 -16.25 -6.51
C GLN A 22 -5.11 -15.83 -6.07
N LYS A 23 -5.52 -16.24 -4.87
CA LYS A 23 -6.83 -15.87 -4.30
C LYS A 23 -6.97 -14.37 -4.06
N ALA A 24 -5.92 -13.71 -3.58
CA ALA A 24 -5.88 -12.28 -3.38
C ALA A 24 -6.06 -11.53 -4.71
N ARG A 25 -5.34 -11.94 -5.77
CA ARG A 25 -5.54 -11.37 -7.12
C ARG A 25 -6.96 -11.57 -7.63
N ALA A 26 -7.52 -12.77 -7.47
CA ALA A 26 -8.89 -13.07 -7.89
C ALA A 26 -9.93 -12.21 -7.14
N ALA A 27 -9.63 -11.79 -5.90
CA ALA A 27 -10.44 -10.86 -5.12
C ALA A 27 -10.20 -9.38 -5.45
N GLY A 28 -9.39 -9.06 -6.47
CA GLY A 28 -9.08 -7.69 -6.87
C GLY A 28 -8.03 -6.99 -5.99
N VAL A 29 -7.28 -7.73 -5.18
CA VAL A 29 -6.18 -7.17 -4.39
C VAL A 29 -4.95 -6.98 -5.27
N GLU A 30 -4.39 -5.77 -5.24
CA GLU A 30 -3.06 -5.50 -5.78
C GLU A 30 -2.01 -6.20 -4.91
N ILE A 31 -1.43 -7.28 -5.42
CA ILE A 31 -0.43 -8.10 -4.72
C ILE A 31 0.79 -8.39 -5.58
N GLU A 32 1.94 -7.98 -5.05
CA GLU A 32 3.27 -8.28 -5.56
C GLU A 32 3.84 -9.49 -4.82
N VAL A 33 4.51 -10.39 -5.56
CA VAL A 33 5.10 -11.61 -4.99
C VAL A 33 6.59 -11.66 -5.33
N VAL A 34 7.44 -11.64 -4.31
CA VAL A 34 8.87 -11.94 -4.41
C VAL A 34 9.06 -13.42 -4.07
N HIS A 35 9.21 -14.26 -5.09
CA HIS A 35 9.51 -15.68 -4.93
C HIS A 35 11.00 -15.93 -5.18
N GLU A 36 11.78 -15.95 -4.10
CA GLU A 36 13.24 -16.03 -4.17
C GLU A 36 13.72 -17.49 -4.19
N GLN A 37 14.61 -17.82 -5.12
CA GLN A 37 15.08 -19.19 -5.29
C GLN A 37 16.11 -19.58 -4.22
N GLY A 38 15.98 -20.79 -3.69
CA GLY A 38 16.88 -21.35 -2.68
C GLY A 38 16.65 -20.84 -1.26
N MET A 39 15.74 -19.88 -1.07
CA MET A 39 15.49 -19.28 0.22
C MET A 39 14.60 -20.14 1.11
N PHE A 40 14.92 -20.14 2.41
CA PHE A 40 14.22 -20.85 3.46
C PHE A 40 13.30 -19.90 4.24
N HIS A 41 12.63 -20.42 5.27
CA HIS A 41 11.69 -19.65 6.08
C HIS A 41 12.33 -18.40 6.72
N VAL A 42 11.67 -17.23 6.57
CA VAL A 42 12.07 -15.96 7.20
C VAL A 42 13.48 -15.48 6.80
N TRP A 43 13.95 -15.87 5.62
CA TRP A 43 15.24 -15.44 5.07
C TRP A 43 15.51 -13.91 5.04
N PRO A 44 14.53 -12.98 4.92
CA PRO A 44 14.83 -11.55 4.88
C PRO A 44 15.42 -10.97 6.17
N LEU A 45 15.38 -11.71 7.28
CA LEU A 45 15.98 -11.29 8.56
C LEU A 45 17.47 -11.66 8.68
N ILE A 46 17.99 -12.45 7.73
CA ILE A 46 19.36 -12.93 7.76
C ILE A 46 20.29 -11.93 7.07
N ASP A 47 21.54 -11.84 7.52
CA ASP A 47 22.54 -11.00 6.85
C ASP A 47 23.09 -11.71 5.62
N MET A 48 22.44 -11.46 4.48
CA MET A 48 22.81 -12.01 3.19
C MET A 48 22.40 -11.05 2.06
N PRO A 49 23.06 -11.10 0.89
CA PRO A 49 22.76 -10.21 -0.23
C PRO A 49 21.31 -10.26 -0.70
N GLU A 50 20.73 -11.45 -0.75
CA GLU A 50 19.33 -11.67 -1.10
C GLU A 50 18.45 -10.91 -0.10
N ALA A 51 18.66 -11.15 1.20
CA ALA A 51 17.84 -10.58 2.26
C ALA A 51 17.90 -9.05 2.27
N ARG A 52 19.05 -8.48 1.89
CA ARG A 52 19.15 -7.03 1.64
C ARG A 52 18.20 -6.59 0.53
N ARG A 53 18.21 -7.25 -0.62
CA ARG A 53 17.28 -6.93 -1.73
C ARG A 53 15.82 -7.05 -1.31
N ALA A 54 15.47 -8.07 -0.53
CA ALA A 54 14.12 -8.21 0.03
C ALA A 54 13.73 -7.04 0.96
N ARG A 55 14.65 -6.61 1.84
CA ARG A 55 14.42 -5.45 2.70
C ARG A 55 14.28 -4.16 1.88
N ASP A 56 15.08 -4.01 0.83
CA ASP A 56 14.97 -2.87 -0.09
C ASP A 56 13.58 -2.83 -0.75
N SER A 57 13.06 -3.98 -1.19
CA SER A 57 11.68 -4.10 -1.70
C SER A 57 10.62 -3.74 -0.66
N ILE A 58 10.78 -4.16 0.60
CA ILE A 58 9.86 -3.82 1.70
C ILE A 58 9.85 -2.30 1.93
N VAL A 59 11.03 -1.68 1.99
CA VAL A 59 11.14 -0.22 2.17
C VAL A 59 10.46 0.51 1.01
N ALA A 60 10.77 0.15 -0.23
CA ALA A 60 10.18 0.76 -1.42
C ALA A 60 8.65 0.65 -1.45
N PHE A 61 8.12 -0.52 -1.06
CA PHE A 61 6.68 -0.75 -0.95
C PHE A 61 6.03 0.19 0.06
N LEU A 62 6.59 0.28 1.28
CA LEU A 62 6.03 1.12 2.35
C LEU A 62 6.12 2.61 2.04
N THR A 63 7.20 3.06 1.41
CA THR A 63 7.34 4.47 1.01
C THR A 63 6.31 4.85 -0.04
N SER A 64 6.07 3.99 -1.04
CA SER A 64 5.07 4.27 -2.09
C SER A 64 3.64 4.38 -1.56
N GLU A 65 3.28 3.56 -0.56
CA GLU A 65 1.97 3.62 0.09
C GLU A 65 1.82 4.87 0.96
N THR A 66 2.90 5.27 1.63
CA THR A 66 2.94 6.49 2.46
C THR A 66 2.71 7.73 1.61
N GLU A 67 3.39 7.84 0.46
CA GLU A 67 3.20 8.93 -0.50
C GLU A 67 1.76 8.99 -1.02
N THR A 68 1.20 7.83 -1.38
CA THR A 68 -0.20 7.71 -1.84
C THR A 68 -1.18 8.16 -0.76
N TYR A 69 -0.94 7.78 0.50
CA TYR A 69 -1.77 8.20 1.62
C TYR A 69 -1.73 9.72 1.83
N HIS A 70 -0.54 10.33 1.81
CA HIS A 70 -0.39 11.77 1.97
C HIS A 70 -1.03 12.56 0.82
N ALA A 71 -0.91 12.09 -0.42
CA ALA A 71 -1.57 12.70 -1.58
C ALA A 71 -3.09 12.72 -1.40
N LYS A 72 -3.70 11.58 -1.07
CA LYS A 72 -5.15 11.48 -0.81
C LYS A 72 -5.61 12.35 0.36
N ALA A 73 -4.82 12.42 1.44
CA ALA A 73 -5.12 13.28 2.57
C ALA A 73 -5.08 14.78 2.19
N GLY A 74 -4.11 15.18 1.37
CA GLY A 74 -3.99 16.54 0.84
C GLY A 74 -5.16 16.92 -0.09
N GLU A 75 -5.53 16.04 -1.02
CA GLU A 75 -6.69 16.24 -1.91
C GLU A 75 -8.00 16.39 -1.12
N LEU A 76 -8.21 15.55 -0.10
CA LEU A 76 -9.40 15.62 0.75
C LEU A 76 -9.45 16.91 1.57
N ALA A 77 -8.30 17.43 2.00
CA ALA A 77 -8.20 18.72 2.69
C ALA A 77 -8.54 19.88 1.76
N LEU A 78 -8.06 19.86 0.51
CA LEU A 78 -8.33 20.89 -0.51
C LEU A 78 -9.82 20.92 -0.93
N GLN A 79 -10.44 19.76 -1.12
CA GLN A 79 -11.88 19.65 -1.43
C GLN A 79 -12.78 20.17 -0.30
N ARG A 80 -12.29 20.17 0.95
CA ARG A 80 -13.02 20.73 2.10
C ARG A 80 -12.95 22.25 2.15
N THR A 81 -11.83 22.85 1.76
CA THR A 81 -11.70 24.31 1.67
C THR A 81 -12.56 24.91 0.57
N ASP A 82 -12.67 24.24 -0.59
CA ASP A 82 -13.47 24.74 -1.71
C ASP A 82 -14.98 24.76 -1.43
N ARG A 83 -15.49 23.81 -0.61
CA ARG A 83 -16.89 23.78 -0.18
C ARG A 83 -17.23 24.84 0.88
N GLY A 84 -16.24 25.48 1.51
CA GLY A 84 -16.45 26.55 2.49
C GLY A 84 -16.63 27.94 1.88
N VAL A 85 -16.23 28.14 0.62
CA VAL A 85 -16.21 29.47 -0.03
C VAL A 85 -17.53 29.81 -0.74
N THR A 86 -18.42 28.85 -0.98
CA THR A 86 -19.70 29.08 -1.69
C THR A 86 -20.92 29.37 -0.80
N ALA A 87 -20.72 29.74 0.46
CA ALA A 87 -21.80 30.13 1.36
C ALA A 87 -21.53 31.52 1.94
N HIS A 88 -21.91 32.57 1.21
CA HIS A 88 -22.52 33.81 1.73
C HIS A 88 -22.54 34.89 0.64
N ASN A 89 -23.68 35.03 -0.04
CA ASN A 89 -24.16 36.33 -0.51
C ASN A 89 -25.62 36.22 -0.94
N LEU A 90 -26.53 36.36 0.02
CA LEU A 90 -27.88 36.87 -0.22
C LEU A 90 -28.18 37.89 0.88
N ALA A 91 -27.87 39.15 0.57
CA ALA A 91 -28.32 40.30 1.34
C ALA A 91 -29.84 40.39 1.27
N THR A 92 -30.50 40.60 2.40
CA THR A 92 -31.90 41.03 2.47
C THR A 92 -31.98 42.26 3.38
N PRO A 93 -32.50 43.41 2.92
CA PRO A 93 -32.81 44.52 3.81
C PRO A 93 -34.19 44.30 4.43
N LEU A 94 -34.30 44.39 5.76
CA LEU A 94 -35.57 44.46 6.47
C LEU A 94 -35.91 45.92 6.74
N ARG A 95 -37.11 46.29 6.29
CA ARG A 95 -37.73 47.61 6.40
C ARG A 95 -38.85 47.51 7.43
N SER A 96 -38.82 48.33 8.48
CA SER A 96 -39.97 49.08 9.04
C SER A 96 -39.47 50.02 10.13
#